data_AF-A0A949I7D7-F1
#
_entry.id   AF-A0A949I7D7-F1
#
_cell.length_a   1.000
_cell.length_b   1.000
_cell.length_c   1.000
_cell.angle_alpha   90.00
_cell.angle_beta   90.00
_cell.angle_gamma   90.00
#
_symmetry.space_group_name_H-M   'P 1'
#
loop_
_entity.id
_entity.type
_entity.pdbx_description
1 polymer ?
#
loop_
_entity_poly.entity_id
_entity_poly.type
_entity_poly.pdbx_seq_one_letter_code
_entity_poly.pdbx_strand_id
1 'polypeptide(L)'
;MSVIKHKEQRVGIFIDTQNLYHSSKNLYGAKVNFGQIVKDALAGRRLVRAVAYVITTESGEEKGFFEALGKVGIETKTKNLQIFAGGAKKADWDVGLAVDAIKLAPKLDSVIIVSGDGDFIPLVEYLQINEGCQVEVIAFGKSASAKLKEAADDFIDLDQNARKYLMGFGGGRERRQK
;
A
#
# COMPACT_ATOMS: atom_id res chain seq x y z
N MET A 1 13.60 -13.44 -6.79
CA MET A 1 14.86 -12.71 -7.10
C MET A 1 14.50 -11.24 -7.12
N SER A 2 15.34 -10.33 -6.62
CA SER A 2 14.97 -8.91 -6.70
C SER A 2 14.99 -8.45 -8.16
N VAL A 3 13.90 -7.82 -8.58
CA VAL A 3 13.72 -7.26 -9.92
C VAL A 3 14.63 -6.07 -10.17
N ILE A 4 14.94 -5.81 -11.44
CA ILE A 4 15.76 -4.67 -11.84
C ILE A 4 14.89 -3.40 -11.83
N LYS A 5 15.33 -2.37 -11.10
CA LYS A 5 14.62 -1.08 -10.99
C LYS A 5 15.35 -0.01 -11.80
N HIS A 6 14.88 0.27 -13.01
CA HIS A 6 15.44 1.31 -13.87
C HIS A 6 14.84 2.67 -13.52
N LYS A 7 15.68 3.72 -13.44
CA LYS A 7 15.24 5.08 -13.06
C LYS A 7 14.14 5.66 -13.97
N GLU A 8 14.10 5.27 -15.24
CA GLU A 8 13.09 5.75 -16.19
C GLU A 8 11.75 5.00 -16.11
N GLN A 9 11.65 3.90 -15.35
CA GLN A 9 10.39 3.18 -15.18
C GLN A 9 9.31 4.12 -14.66
N ARG A 10 8.17 4.12 -15.35
CA ARG A 10 6.93 4.76 -14.97
C ARG A 10 6.21 3.90 -13.95
N VAL A 11 6.11 4.40 -12.73
CA VAL A 11 5.59 3.64 -11.58
C VAL A 11 4.20 4.14 -11.19
N GLY A 12 3.26 3.20 -11.04
CA GLY A 12 1.98 3.43 -10.38
C GLY A 12 1.98 2.76 -9.01
N ILE A 13 1.53 3.47 -7.97
CA ILE A 13 1.47 2.95 -6.60
C ILE A 13 0.01 2.93 -6.14
N PHE A 14 -0.48 1.78 -5.73
CA PHE A 14 -1.86 1.56 -5.30
C PHE A 14 -1.86 1.05 -3.86
N ILE A 15 -2.41 1.85 -2.95
CA ILE A 15 -2.26 1.64 -1.50
C ILE A 15 -3.60 1.27 -0.89
N ASP A 16 -3.69 0.04 -0.42
CA ASP A 16 -4.77 -0.42 0.43
C ASP A 16 -4.51 0.03 1.87
N THR A 17 -5.06 1.19 2.23
CA THR A 17 -4.78 1.77 3.55
C THR A 17 -5.39 0.97 4.69
N GLN A 18 -6.49 0.25 4.45
CA GLN A 18 -7.13 -0.56 5.48
C GLN A 18 -6.28 -1.78 5.81
N ASN A 19 -5.84 -2.53 4.81
CA ASN A 19 -5.00 -3.71 5.02
C ASN A 19 -3.74 -3.33 5.82
N LEU A 20 -3.03 -2.27 5.41
CA LEU A 20 -1.82 -1.84 6.12
C LEU A 20 -2.10 -1.30 7.52
N TYR A 21 -3.19 -0.57 7.72
CA TYR A 21 -3.56 -0.06 9.04
C TYR A 21 -3.91 -1.21 10.01
N HIS A 22 -4.69 -2.19 9.56
CA HIS A 22 -5.04 -3.36 10.37
C HIS A 22 -3.79 -4.17 10.72
N SER A 23 -2.92 -4.44 9.74
CA SER A 23 -1.67 -5.15 9.97
C SER A 23 -0.75 -4.42 10.94
N SER A 24 -0.54 -3.10 10.77
CA SER A 24 0.34 -2.33 11.66
C SER A 24 -0.20 -2.23 13.08
N LYS A 25 -1.51 -2.05 13.22
CA LYS A 25 -2.17 -1.97 14.53
C LYS A 25 -2.08 -3.29 15.28
N ASN A 26 -2.35 -4.41 14.60
CA ASN A 26 -2.33 -5.74 15.21
C ASN A 26 -0.91 -6.21 15.54
N LEU A 27 0.06 -5.97 14.65
CA LEU A 27 1.43 -6.45 14.83
C LEU A 27 2.27 -5.54 15.74
N TYR A 28 2.04 -4.23 15.69
CA TYR A 28 2.95 -3.23 16.27
C TYR A 28 2.29 -2.15 17.12
N GLY A 29 0.95 -2.05 17.12
CA GLY A 29 0.22 -1.01 17.85
C GLY A 29 0.55 0.42 17.38
N ALA A 30 1.07 0.58 16.16
CA ALA A 30 1.58 1.85 15.64
C ALA A 30 0.94 2.21 14.30
N LYS A 31 0.96 3.52 13.97
CA LYS A 31 0.45 4.04 12.69
C LYS A 31 1.48 3.90 11.59
N VAL A 32 1.03 3.67 10.35
CA VAL A 32 1.92 3.52 9.18
C VAL A 32 2.40 4.88 8.66
N ASN A 33 3.67 4.96 8.28
CA ASN A 33 4.28 6.09 7.59
C ASN A 33 4.23 5.88 6.06
N PHE A 34 3.09 6.18 5.45
CA PHE A 34 2.87 5.98 4.01
C PHE A 34 3.82 6.81 3.13
N GLY A 35 4.20 8.01 3.56
CA GLY A 35 5.14 8.84 2.80
C GLY A 35 6.51 8.19 2.66
N GLN A 36 7.00 7.57 3.75
CA GLN A 36 8.27 6.85 3.70
C GLN A 36 8.17 5.55 2.87
N ILE A 37 7.05 4.84 2.95
CA ILE A 37 6.78 3.68 2.10
C ILE A 37 6.83 4.08 0.62
N VAL A 38 6.07 5.10 0.22
CA VAL A 38 6.04 5.58 -1.18
C VAL A 38 7.42 6.03 -1.65
N LYS A 39 8.15 6.76 -0.81
CA LYS A 39 9.51 7.23 -1.13
C LYS A 39 10.47 6.06 -1.42
N ASP A 40 10.49 5.05 -0.56
CA ASP A 40 11.38 3.90 -0.73
C ASP A 40 10.92 2.98 -1.85
N ALA A 41 9.61 2.75 -1.97
CA ALA A 41 8.99 1.97 -3.04
C ALA A 41 9.33 2.55 -4.42
N LEU A 42 9.26 3.88 -4.55
CA LEU A 42 9.59 4.56 -5.80
C LEU A 42 11.05 4.37 -6.18
N ALA A 43 11.97 4.26 -5.20
CA ALA A 43 13.40 4.02 -5.42
C ALA A 43 14.06 4.96 -6.46
N GLY A 44 13.59 6.22 -6.53
CA GLY A 44 14.09 7.22 -7.48
C GLY A 44 13.61 7.03 -8.92
N ARG A 45 12.60 6.20 -9.16
CA ARG A 45 11.93 6.02 -10.46
C ARG A 45 10.92 7.13 -10.73
N ARG A 46 10.32 7.13 -11.92
CA ARG A 46 9.34 8.15 -12.34
C ARG A 46 7.96 7.80 -11.83
N LEU A 47 7.49 8.50 -10.79
CA LEU A 47 6.13 8.34 -10.29
C LEU A 47 5.13 8.90 -11.31
N VAL A 48 4.24 8.06 -11.82
CA VAL A 48 3.11 8.49 -12.65
C VAL A 48 1.92 8.85 -11.78
N ARG A 49 1.59 7.97 -10.82
CA ARG A 49 0.48 8.20 -9.88
C ARG A 49 0.67 7.36 -8.62
N ALA A 50 0.31 7.93 -7.47
CA ALA A 50 0.13 7.19 -6.22
C ALA A 50 -1.30 7.41 -5.72
N VAL A 51 -2.06 6.34 -5.49
CA VAL A 51 -3.45 6.39 -5.02
C VAL A 51 -3.59 5.62 -3.72
N ALA A 52 -4.10 6.27 -2.69
CA ALA A 52 -4.52 5.66 -1.44
C ALA A 52 -6.03 5.48 -1.40
N TYR A 53 -6.44 4.23 -1.18
CA TYR A 53 -7.84 3.84 -1.07
C TYR A 53 -8.22 3.79 0.40
N VAL A 54 -9.11 4.69 0.81
CA VAL A 54 -9.46 4.91 2.22
C VAL A 54 -10.96 4.73 2.42
N ILE A 55 -11.33 4.12 3.53
CA ILE A 55 -12.72 4.06 3.97
C ILE A 55 -12.96 5.11 5.03
N THR A 56 -13.93 5.95 4.74
CA THR A 56 -14.33 7.03 5.62
C THR A 56 -15.43 6.58 6.56
N THR A 57 -15.26 6.93 7.83
CA THR A 57 -16.32 6.87 8.85
C THR A 57 -17.00 8.22 9.00
N GLU A 58 -18.25 8.25 9.46
CA GLU A 58 -19.06 9.46 9.58
C GLU A 58 -18.48 10.50 10.56
N SER A 59 -17.52 10.12 11.41
CA SER A 59 -16.88 11.00 12.39
C SER A 59 -15.94 12.04 11.79
N GLY A 60 -15.44 11.84 10.55
CA GLY A 60 -14.61 12.82 9.84
C GLY A 60 -13.22 13.05 10.43
N GLU A 61 -12.74 12.18 11.32
CA GLU A 61 -11.43 12.27 11.99
C GLU A 61 -10.23 12.09 11.04
N GLU A 62 -10.49 11.79 9.77
CA GLU A 62 -9.48 11.41 8.77
C GLU A 62 -8.91 12.61 7.99
N LYS A 63 -9.42 13.84 8.20
CA LYS A 63 -8.96 15.04 7.46
C LYS A 63 -7.46 15.26 7.54
N GLY A 64 -6.89 15.19 8.74
CA GLY A 64 -5.44 15.37 8.92
C GLY A 64 -4.62 14.26 8.26
N PHE A 65 -5.18 13.05 8.12
CA PHE A 65 -4.56 11.96 7.38
C PHE A 65 -4.56 12.23 5.87
N PHE A 66 -5.68 12.68 5.31
CA PHE A 66 -5.76 13.06 3.89
C PHE A 66 -4.82 14.22 3.54
N GLU A 67 -4.74 15.24 4.39
CA GLU A 67 -3.80 16.34 4.18
C GLU A 67 -2.34 15.86 4.20
N ALA A 68 -2.00 14.94 5.10
CA ALA A 68 -0.66 14.37 5.16
C ALA A 68 -0.32 13.57 3.89
N LEU A 69 -1.27 12.77 3.38
CA LEU A 69 -1.10 12.03 2.12
C LEU A 69 -0.97 12.98 0.92
N GLY A 70 -1.80 14.02 0.84
CA GLY A 70 -1.73 15.02 -0.23
C GLY A 70 -0.39 15.76 -0.26
N LYS A 71 0.17 16.10 0.91
CA LYS A 71 1.49 16.75 1.02
C LYS A 71 2.64 15.90 0.49
N VAL A 72 2.50 14.57 0.48
CA VAL A 72 3.50 13.65 -0.07
C VAL A 72 3.18 13.20 -1.51
N GLY A 73 2.18 13.83 -2.14
CA GLY A 73 1.82 13.56 -3.54
C GLY A 73 0.99 12.29 -3.74
N ILE A 74 0.32 11.81 -2.69
CA ILE A 74 -0.57 10.64 -2.76
C ILE A 74 -2.01 11.14 -2.93
N GLU A 75 -2.63 10.77 -4.06
CA GLU A 75 -4.05 11.00 -4.32
C GLU A 75 -4.89 10.12 -3.38
N THR A 76 -6.03 10.62 -2.91
CA THR A 76 -6.91 9.85 -2.00
C THR A 76 -8.24 9.56 -2.68
N LYS A 77 -8.67 8.31 -2.63
CA LYS A 77 -10.01 7.87 -3.04
C LYS A 77 -10.75 7.35 -1.82
N THR A 78 -11.88 7.98 -1.51
CA THR A 78 -12.67 7.69 -0.31
C THR A 78 -13.97 6.98 -0.65
N LYS A 79 -14.33 5.96 0.11
CA LYS A 79 -15.62 5.26 0.02
C LYS A 79 -16.23 5.20 1.40
N ASN A 80 -17.51 5.54 1.48
CA ASN A 80 -18.25 5.46 2.73
C ASN A 80 -18.51 3.99 3.07
N LEU A 81 -18.45 3.66 4.36
CA LEU A 81 -18.85 2.36 4.86
C LEU A 81 -20.29 2.04 4.43
N GLN A 82 -20.48 0.99 3.62
CA GLN A 82 -21.81 0.58 3.20
C GLN A 82 -22.37 -0.44 4.18
N ILE A 83 -23.52 -0.13 4.77
CA ILE A 83 -24.28 -1.04 5.64
C ILE A 83 -25.49 -1.51 4.84
N PHE A 84 -25.54 -2.80 4.54
CA PHE A 84 -26.67 -3.41 3.84
C PHE A 84 -27.83 -3.67 4.80
N ALA A 85 -29.04 -3.78 4.26
CA ALA A 85 -30.26 -4.01 5.04
C ALA A 85 -30.20 -5.25 5.95
N GLY A 86 -29.36 -6.25 5.60
CA GLY A 86 -29.09 -7.43 6.43
C GLY A 86 -28.00 -7.25 7.50
N GLY A 87 -27.50 -6.04 7.73
CA GLY A 87 -26.44 -5.75 8.70
C GLY A 87 -25.02 -6.02 8.22
N ALA A 88 -24.85 -6.60 7.03
CA ALA A 88 -23.54 -6.80 6.41
C ALA A 88 -22.89 -5.44 6.12
N LYS A 89 -21.63 -5.28 6.52
CA LYS A 89 -20.85 -4.07 6.29
C LYS A 89 -19.82 -4.37 5.19
N LYS A 90 -19.85 -3.61 4.10
CA LYS A 90 -18.81 -3.68 3.07
C LYS A 90 -17.92 -2.46 3.15
N ALA A 91 -16.64 -2.72 3.40
CA ALA A 91 -15.62 -1.71 3.60
C ALA A 91 -14.42 -1.92 2.67
N ASP A 92 -14.37 -2.91 1.79
CA ASP A 92 -13.20 -3.05 0.92
C ASP A 92 -13.19 -2.06 -0.25
N TRP A 93 -11.97 -1.79 -0.72
CA TRP A 93 -11.69 -1.06 -1.96
C TRP A 93 -11.11 -1.97 -3.04
N ASP A 94 -10.97 -3.27 -2.80
CA ASP A 94 -10.18 -4.22 -3.60
C ASP A 94 -10.54 -4.17 -5.08
N VAL A 95 -11.85 -4.19 -5.38
CA VAL A 95 -12.35 -4.11 -6.76
C VAL A 95 -12.01 -2.75 -7.39
N GLY A 96 -12.18 -1.66 -6.66
CA GLY A 96 -11.89 -0.32 -7.18
C GLY A 96 -10.39 -0.13 -7.43
N LEU A 97 -9.55 -0.62 -6.50
CA LEU A 97 -8.11 -0.65 -6.63
C LEU A 97 -7.68 -1.43 -7.86
N ALA A 98 -8.19 -2.65 -8.03
CA ALA A 98 -7.88 -3.50 -9.16
C ALA A 98 -8.27 -2.87 -10.50
N VAL A 99 -9.47 -2.29 -10.59
CA VAL A 99 -9.96 -1.62 -11.80
C VAL A 99 -9.08 -0.41 -12.16
N ASP A 100 -8.69 0.39 -11.19
CA ASP A 100 -7.83 1.55 -11.42
C ASP A 100 -6.40 1.14 -11.83
N ALA A 101 -5.86 0.07 -11.22
CA ALA A 101 -4.57 -0.48 -11.58
C ALA A 101 -4.56 -0.99 -13.03
N ILE A 102 -5.55 -1.78 -13.42
CA ILE A 102 -5.72 -2.26 -14.80
C ILE A 102 -5.86 -1.09 -15.78
N LYS A 103 -6.67 -0.08 -15.46
CA LYS A 103 -6.86 1.10 -16.33
C LYS A 103 -5.58 1.92 -16.54
N LEU A 104 -4.71 1.96 -15.55
CA LEU A 104 -3.46 2.71 -15.61
C LEU A 104 -2.31 1.90 -16.20
N ALA A 105 -2.35 0.57 -16.11
CA ALA A 105 -1.27 -0.34 -16.52
C ALA A 105 -0.67 -0.03 -17.91
N PRO A 106 -1.44 0.31 -18.98
CA PRO A 106 -0.85 0.65 -20.28
C PRO A 106 0.12 1.85 -20.28
N LYS A 107 0.10 2.66 -19.21
CA LYS A 107 0.95 3.85 -19.03
C LYS A 107 2.09 3.63 -18.04
N LEU A 108 2.20 2.42 -17.48
CA LEU A 108 3.13 2.07 -16.43
C LEU A 108 4.10 1.01 -16.95
N ASP A 109 5.32 1.04 -16.42
CA ASP A 109 6.30 -0.02 -16.60
C ASP A 109 6.36 -0.92 -15.35
N SER A 110 6.00 -0.35 -14.20
CA SER A 110 5.89 -1.08 -12.94
C SER A 110 4.67 -0.65 -12.13
N VAL A 111 4.01 -1.63 -11.53
CA VAL A 111 2.87 -1.45 -10.62
C VAL A 111 3.27 -1.91 -9.24
N ILE A 112 3.09 -1.04 -8.25
CA ILE A 112 3.34 -1.35 -6.85
C ILE A 112 1.99 -1.46 -6.13
N ILE A 113 1.70 -2.64 -5.60
CA ILE A 113 0.52 -2.88 -4.76
C ILE A 113 0.98 -2.88 -3.30
N VAL A 114 0.51 -1.92 -2.53
CA VAL A 114 0.76 -1.86 -1.09
C VAL A 114 -0.44 -2.50 -0.40
N SER A 115 -0.40 -3.83 -0.30
CA SER A 115 -1.34 -4.68 0.45
C SER A 115 -0.72 -6.07 0.67
N GLY A 116 -1.09 -6.72 1.76
CA GLY A 116 -0.73 -8.12 2.03
C GLY A 116 -1.80 -9.13 1.60
N ASP A 117 -2.91 -8.68 1.01
CA ASP A 117 -4.08 -9.50 0.73
C ASP A 117 -3.88 -10.44 -0.48
N GLY A 118 -4.13 -11.73 -0.26
CA GLY A 118 -4.05 -12.76 -1.30
C GLY A 118 -5.09 -12.59 -2.41
N ASP A 119 -6.17 -11.85 -2.17
CA ASP A 119 -7.21 -11.61 -3.17
C ASP A 119 -6.72 -10.76 -4.35
N PHE A 120 -5.54 -10.11 -4.24
CA PHE A 120 -4.89 -9.42 -5.35
C PHE A 120 -4.07 -10.31 -6.29
N ILE A 121 -3.92 -11.62 -6.03
CA ILE A 121 -3.16 -12.51 -6.92
C ILE A 121 -3.67 -12.45 -8.38
N PRO A 122 -4.99 -12.52 -8.67
CA PRO A 122 -5.47 -12.40 -10.05
C PRO A 122 -5.12 -11.06 -10.71
N LEU A 123 -5.05 -9.98 -9.93
CA LEU A 123 -4.62 -8.67 -10.42
C LEU A 123 -3.12 -8.69 -10.77
N VAL A 124 -2.28 -9.26 -9.90
CA VAL A 124 -0.83 -9.42 -10.13
C VAL A 124 -0.59 -10.18 -11.43
N GLU A 125 -1.21 -11.35 -11.58
CA GLU A 125 -1.07 -12.20 -12.76
C GLU A 125 -1.51 -11.48 -14.05
N TYR A 126 -2.65 -10.77 -14.00
CA TYR A 126 -3.14 -10.00 -15.14
C TYR A 126 -2.16 -8.90 -15.55
N LEU A 127 -1.67 -8.11 -14.60
CA LEU A 127 -0.73 -7.02 -14.87
C LEU A 127 0.58 -7.53 -15.47
N GLN A 128 1.07 -8.69 -15.03
CA GLN A 128 2.27 -9.32 -15.57
C GLN A 128 2.05 -9.88 -16.97
N ILE A 129 1.00 -10.70 -17.14
CA ILE A 129 0.81 -11.51 -18.35
C ILE A 129 0.19 -10.69 -19.49
N ASN A 130 -0.80 -9.84 -19.18
CA ASN A 130 -1.56 -9.09 -20.18
C ASN A 130 -0.95 -7.72 -20.47
N GLU A 131 -0.47 -7.03 -19.44
CA GLU A 131 0.03 -5.65 -19.58
C GLU A 131 1.56 -5.58 -19.62
N GLY A 132 2.26 -6.69 -19.33
CA GLY A 132 3.73 -6.73 -19.31
C GLY A 132 4.36 -5.87 -18.21
N CYS A 133 3.59 -5.48 -17.19
CA CYS A 133 4.07 -4.68 -16.07
C CYS A 133 4.87 -5.54 -15.11
N GLN A 134 5.96 -4.98 -14.58
CA GLN A 134 6.62 -5.54 -13.40
C GLN A 134 5.79 -5.23 -12.15
N VAL A 135 5.35 -6.24 -11.42
CA VAL A 135 4.49 -6.09 -10.25
C VAL A 135 5.27 -6.30 -8.96
N GLU A 136 5.31 -5.27 -8.13
CA GLU A 136 5.93 -5.30 -6.81
C GLU A 136 4.85 -5.23 -5.72
N VAL A 137 5.00 -6.02 -4.67
CA VAL A 137 4.10 -6.02 -3.52
C VAL A 137 4.82 -5.50 -2.28
N ILE A 138 4.15 -4.65 -1.51
CA ILE A 138 4.67 -4.10 -0.26
C ILE A 138 3.70 -4.38 0.87
N ALA A 139 4.14 -5.08 1.90
CA ALA A 139 3.33 -5.36 3.08
C ALA A 139 4.19 -5.70 4.31
N PHE A 140 3.55 -5.79 5.48
CA PHE A 140 4.17 -6.47 6.62
C PHE A 140 4.16 -7.97 6.37
N GLY A 141 5.33 -8.56 6.17
CA GLY A 141 5.53 -9.96 5.81
C GLY A 141 4.81 -10.94 6.75
N LYS A 142 4.71 -10.66 8.05
CA LYS A 142 4.00 -11.49 9.03
C LYS A 142 2.49 -11.59 8.79
N SER A 143 1.89 -10.60 8.12
CA SER A 143 0.46 -10.57 7.80
C SER A 143 0.14 -10.86 6.33
N ALA A 144 1.15 -10.88 5.46
CA ALA A 144 0.95 -11.01 4.02
C ALA A 144 0.80 -12.47 3.57
N SER A 145 -0.11 -12.71 2.63
CA SER A 145 -0.30 -14.02 1.98
C SER A 145 1.00 -14.55 1.39
N ALA A 146 1.39 -15.78 1.74
CA ALA A 146 2.58 -16.42 1.16
C ALA A 146 2.47 -16.55 -0.36
N LYS A 147 1.29 -16.91 -0.86
CA LYS A 147 1.03 -17.03 -2.31
C LYS A 147 1.16 -15.69 -3.03
N LEU A 148 0.75 -14.59 -2.40
CA LEU A 148 0.92 -13.26 -2.99
C LEU A 148 2.40 -12.89 -3.12
N LYS A 149 3.22 -13.22 -2.11
CA LYS A 149 4.67 -13.02 -2.16
C LYS A 149 5.32 -13.80 -3.28
N GLU A 150 4.84 -15.01 -3.55
CA GLU A 150 5.33 -15.88 -4.61
C GLU A 150 4.88 -15.42 -6.00
N ALA A 151 3.67 -14.85 -6.12
CA ALA A 151 3.13 -14.36 -7.39
C ALA A 151 3.76 -13.04 -7.85
N ALA A 152 4.14 -12.16 -6.91
CA ALA A 152 4.77 -10.88 -7.24
C ALA A 152 6.20 -11.05 -7.78
N ASP A 153 6.63 -10.15 -8.66
CA ASP A 153 8.02 -10.15 -9.16
C ASP A 153 9.01 -9.76 -8.04
N ASP A 154 8.60 -8.84 -7.15
CA ASP A 154 9.36 -8.43 -5.97
C ASP A 154 8.42 -8.24 -4.76
N PHE A 155 8.91 -8.58 -3.57
CA PHE A 155 8.18 -8.37 -2.32
C PHE A 155 9.03 -7.56 -1.34
N ILE A 156 8.56 -6.36 -1.02
CA ILE A 156 9.21 -5.47 -0.06
C ILE A 156 8.56 -5.68 1.31
N ASP A 157 9.28 -6.39 2.17
CA ASP A 157 8.83 -6.69 3.52
C ASP A 157 9.10 -5.50 4.47
N LEU A 158 8.03 -4.86 4.92
CA LEU A 158 8.08 -3.75 5.88
C LEU A 158 8.59 -4.20 7.27
N ASP A 159 8.48 -5.49 7.60
CA ASP A 159 8.95 -6.03 8.88
C ASP A 159 10.48 -5.96 9.01
N GLN A 160 11.20 -5.98 7.88
CA GLN A 160 12.66 -5.88 7.87
C GLN A 160 13.17 -4.55 8.45
N ASN A 161 12.36 -3.49 8.38
CA ASN A 161 12.68 -2.20 8.99
C ASN A 161 11.43 -1.48 9.52
N ALA A 162 10.69 -2.16 10.41
CA ALA A 162 9.42 -1.65 10.94
C ALA A 162 9.54 -0.23 11.56
N ARG A 163 10.67 0.10 12.20
CA ARG A 163 10.93 1.44 12.77
C ARG A 163 10.89 2.57 11.73
N LYS A 164 11.28 2.29 10.50
CA LYS A 164 11.27 3.26 9.40
C LYS A 164 9.85 3.54 8.89
N TYR A 165 9.01 2.50 8.90
CA TYR A 165 7.68 2.52 8.29
C TYR A 165 6.54 2.72 9.28
N LEU A 166 6.84 2.82 10.58
CA LEU A 166 5.85 3.03 11.65
C LEU A 166 6.13 4.34 12.40
N MET A 167 5.10 5.15 12.58
CA MET A 167 5.17 6.41 13.34
C MET A 167 5.17 6.14 14.85
N GLY A 168 6.13 6.73 15.56
CA GLY A 168 6.24 6.61 17.03
C GLY A 168 6.73 5.24 17.52
N PHE A 169 7.04 4.31 16.62
CA PHE A 169 7.50 2.98 16.96
C PHE A 169 8.99 2.99 17.33
N GLY A 170 9.32 2.58 18.56
CA GLY A 170 10.70 2.56 19.07
C GLY A 170 11.15 3.81 19.82
N GLY A 171 10.25 4.78 20.07
CA GLY A 171 10.51 5.96 20.91
C GLY A 171 10.42 5.67 22.41
N GLY A 172 11.28 4.78 22.92
CA GLY A 172 11.37 4.44 24.33
C GLY A 172 12.81 4.22 24.80
N ARG A 173 13.40 5.26 25.40
CA ARG A 173 14.66 5.29 26.18
C ARG A 173 15.97 4.95 25.45
N GLU A 174 16.55 5.94 24.76
CA GLU A 174 17.96 6.22 24.99
C GLU A 174 18.06 7.06 26.27
N ARG A 175 18.26 6.39 27.40
CA ARG A 175 18.78 7.05 28.60
C ARG A 175 20.14 7.62 28.19
N ARG A 176 20.23 8.95 28.03
CA ARG A 176 21.48 9.68 28.13
C ARG A 176 22.17 9.24 29.41
N GLN A 177 23.20 8.41 29.30
CA GLN A 177 24.19 8.26 30.36
C GLN A 177 24.85 9.63 30.53
N LYS A 178 24.64 10.23 31.69
CA LYS A 178 25.50 11.26 32.25
C LYS A 178 26.34 10.59 33.33
#